data_AF-A0A3C1YE96-F1
#
_entry.id   AF-A0A3C1YE96-F1
#
_cell.length_a   1.000
_cell.length_b   1.000
_cell.length_c   1.000
_cell.angle_alpha   90.00
_cell.angle_beta   90.00
_cell.angle_gamma   90.00
#
_symmetry.space_group_name_H-M   'P 1'
#
loop_
_entity.id
_entity.type
_entity.pdbx_description
1 polymer ?
#
loop_
_entity_poly.entity_id
_entity_poly.type
_entity_poly.pdbx_seq_one_letter_code
_entity_poly.pdbx_strand_id
1 'polypeptide(L)'
;TTFGNHLCPATADAIIRALAPVIPERVTAGWNNLFCGLVNGIDPRKNAPFVDIIFLGMKGGSGGTYGFDGYDHIGMIDASGGVLSQDYEMFEQQDPHLLWKHEYLTDSAGAGRWRGGLGVETEFSLDGERMNVITFGDGDVEPAFGLFGGKDGTLNIIELRYPDGKTHVTLSKELVAGVPKGTIWYQQAGGGGGYGDPMLRPAEKVLKDVKNEVVSLEKAREDYGVVIDPVSLAVDEKATVALRAKQA
;
A
#
# COMPACT_ATOMS: atom_id res chain seq x y z
N THR A 1 21.07 -6.45 -6.66
CA THR A 1 21.48 -5.95 -5.33
C THR A 1 20.26 -5.33 -4.66
N THR A 2 19.64 -6.02 -3.70
CA THR A 2 18.45 -5.52 -2.96
C THR A 2 18.73 -4.23 -2.18
N PHE A 3 20.01 -3.91 -1.95
CA PHE A 3 20.43 -2.71 -1.23
C PHE A 3 20.09 -1.39 -1.94
N GLY A 4 20.08 -1.35 -3.28
CA GLY A 4 19.77 -0.11 -4.01
C GLY A 4 18.30 0.27 -3.91
N ASN A 5 17.42 -0.71 -4.05
CA ASN A 5 16.00 -0.47 -4.30
C ASN A 5 15.26 0.15 -3.11
N HIS A 6 15.65 -0.13 -1.86
CA HIS A 6 14.96 0.45 -0.70
C HIS A 6 15.36 1.91 -0.42
N LEU A 7 16.50 2.39 -0.93
CA LEU A 7 16.92 3.79 -0.80
C LEU A 7 16.33 4.69 -1.90
N CYS A 8 15.92 4.10 -3.02
CA CYS A 8 15.40 4.86 -4.16
C CYS A 8 14.14 5.67 -3.83
N PRO A 9 13.11 5.12 -3.13
CA PRO A 9 11.93 5.89 -2.75
C PRO A 9 12.26 7.15 -1.94
N ALA A 10 13.02 7.02 -0.84
CA ALA A 10 13.40 8.16 -0.02
C ALA A 10 14.24 9.21 -0.80
N THR A 11 15.09 8.76 -1.72
CA THR A 11 15.87 9.66 -2.58
C THR A 11 14.97 10.41 -3.56
N ALA A 12 14.02 9.71 -4.19
CA ALA A 12 13.05 10.32 -5.09
C ALA A 12 12.15 11.32 -4.36
N ASP A 13 11.67 10.96 -3.17
CA ASP A 13 10.87 11.81 -2.30
C ASP A 13 11.58 13.14 -2.00
N ALA A 14 12.86 13.09 -1.64
CA ALA A 14 13.66 14.29 -1.39
C ALA A 14 13.76 15.19 -2.64
N ILE A 15 13.99 14.60 -3.82
CA ILE A 15 14.06 15.33 -5.10
C ILE A 15 12.71 15.99 -5.42
N ILE A 16 11.63 15.23 -5.30
CA ILE A 16 10.26 15.68 -5.57
C ILE A 16 9.90 16.85 -4.66
N ARG A 17 10.13 16.73 -3.35
CA ARG A 17 9.86 17.79 -2.38
C ARG A 17 10.68 19.06 -2.66
N ALA A 18 11.92 18.92 -3.11
CA ALA A 18 12.76 20.06 -3.50
C ALA A 18 12.25 20.77 -4.77
N LEU A 19 11.70 20.02 -5.73
CA LEU A 19 11.17 20.55 -6.99
C LEU A 19 9.72 21.07 -6.90
N ALA A 20 8.95 20.60 -5.92
CA ALA A 20 7.55 20.96 -5.70
C ALA A 20 7.26 22.48 -5.72
N PRO A 21 8.02 23.37 -5.05
CA PRO A 21 7.76 24.81 -5.10
C PRO A 21 8.09 25.46 -6.45
N VAL A 22 8.87 24.80 -7.32
CA VAL A 22 9.35 25.38 -8.59
C VAL A 22 8.51 24.90 -9.79
N ILE A 23 8.15 23.62 -9.81
CA ILE A 23 7.40 22.99 -10.92
C ILE A 23 6.20 22.19 -10.40
N PRO A 24 5.25 22.83 -9.70
CA PRO A 24 4.19 22.14 -8.96
C PRO A 24 3.39 21.16 -9.83
N GLU A 25 3.06 21.53 -11.07
CA GLU A 25 2.24 20.70 -11.96
C GLU A 25 3.01 19.53 -12.61
N ARG A 26 4.31 19.34 -12.30
CA ARG A 26 5.17 18.30 -12.89
C ARG A 26 5.84 17.39 -11.84
N VAL A 27 5.35 17.44 -10.61
CA VAL A 27 5.78 16.55 -9.52
C VAL A 27 4.64 15.62 -9.11
N THR A 28 4.97 14.55 -8.41
CA THR A 28 4.03 13.58 -7.83
C THR A 28 4.06 13.71 -6.30
N ALA A 29 2.98 13.35 -5.62
CA ALA A 29 3.06 13.09 -4.18
C ALA A 29 3.93 11.84 -3.90
N GLY A 30 4.17 11.53 -2.63
CA GLY A 30 4.95 10.36 -2.25
C GLY A 30 4.35 9.06 -2.80
N TRP A 31 5.21 8.16 -3.25
CA TRP A 31 4.82 6.79 -3.61
C TRP A 31 4.98 5.89 -2.40
N ASN A 32 4.32 4.73 -2.41
CA ASN A 32 4.57 3.72 -1.41
C ASN A 32 6.06 3.33 -1.37
N ASN A 33 6.62 3.30 -0.16
CA ASN A 33 7.98 2.84 0.08
C ASN A 33 8.04 1.31 -0.06
N LEU A 34 9.17 0.81 -0.54
CA LEU A 34 9.42 -0.63 -0.60
C LEU A 34 9.51 -1.17 0.83
N PHE A 35 8.55 -1.98 1.28
CA PHE A 35 8.72 -2.89 2.42
C PHE A 35 8.45 -4.32 1.96
N CYS A 36 9.46 -5.19 2.06
CA CYS A 36 9.47 -6.51 1.42
C CYS A 36 9.95 -7.60 2.38
N GLY A 37 9.49 -8.83 2.12
CA GLY A 37 10.01 -10.06 2.66
C GLY A 37 10.78 -10.92 1.66
N LEU A 38 11.76 -11.66 2.16
CA LEU A 38 12.34 -12.82 1.50
C LEU A 38 12.16 -14.03 2.40
N VAL A 39 11.60 -15.10 1.85
CA VAL A 39 11.45 -16.38 2.53
C VAL A 39 12.38 -17.39 1.88
N ASN A 40 13.19 -18.07 2.68
CA ASN A 40 13.96 -19.21 2.22
C ASN A 40 13.70 -20.41 3.11
N GLY A 41 13.85 -21.60 2.56
CA GLY A 41 13.68 -22.85 3.28
C GLY A 41 13.75 -24.03 2.34
N ILE A 42 13.01 -25.08 2.69
CA ILE A 42 12.95 -26.33 1.93
C ILE A 42 11.50 -26.58 1.55
N ASP A 43 11.25 -26.80 0.26
CA ASP A 43 9.93 -27.21 -0.24
C ASP A 43 9.76 -28.71 0.00
N PRO A 44 8.86 -29.15 0.90
CA PRO A 44 8.68 -30.58 1.19
C PRO A 44 8.10 -31.36 0.01
N ARG A 45 7.45 -30.70 -0.96
CA ARG A 45 6.87 -31.34 -2.16
C ARG A 45 7.96 -31.77 -3.14
N LYS A 46 9.05 -31.00 -3.19
CA LYS A 46 10.18 -31.18 -4.13
C LYS A 46 11.44 -31.70 -3.44
N ASN A 47 11.47 -31.68 -2.10
CA ASN A 47 12.65 -31.95 -1.27
C ASN A 47 13.89 -31.16 -1.73
N ALA A 48 13.69 -29.87 -2.02
CA ALA A 48 14.70 -28.98 -2.58
C ALA A 48 14.65 -27.61 -1.87
N PRO A 49 15.77 -26.86 -1.83
CA PRO A 49 15.76 -25.50 -1.33
C PRO A 49 14.93 -24.58 -2.23
N PHE A 50 14.25 -23.62 -1.60
CA PHE A 50 13.55 -22.54 -2.29
C PHE A 50 13.94 -21.19 -1.70
N VAL A 51 13.76 -20.14 -2.50
CA VAL A 51 13.86 -18.75 -2.08
C VAL A 51 12.85 -17.94 -2.87
N ASP A 52 11.99 -17.23 -2.16
CA ASP A 52 11.03 -16.30 -2.75
C ASP A 52 11.25 -14.90 -2.20
N ILE A 53 11.28 -13.92 -3.10
CA ILE A 53 11.17 -12.51 -2.77
C ILE A 53 9.70 -12.17 -2.94
N ILE A 54 9.03 -11.83 -1.85
CA ILE A 54 7.59 -11.64 -1.80
C ILE A 54 7.21 -10.32 -2.51
N PHE A 55 7.25 -10.34 -3.85
CA PHE A 55 6.87 -9.23 -4.72
C PHE A 55 5.35 -9.05 -4.75
N LEU A 56 4.61 -10.14 -4.53
CA LEU A 56 3.16 -10.12 -4.44
C LEU A 56 2.66 -9.10 -3.40
N GLY A 57 3.19 -9.17 -2.18
CA GLY A 57 2.68 -8.39 -1.04
C GLY A 57 3.22 -6.97 -0.90
N MET A 58 4.30 -6.60 -1.59
CA MET A 58 4.99 -5.31 -1.36
C MET A 58 4.43 -4.12 -2.15
N LYS A 59 3.57 -4.37 -3.14
CA LYS A 59 3.27 -3.36 -4.16
C LYS A 59 2.16 -2.42 -3.68
N GLY A 60 2.56 -1.27 -3.15
CA GLY A 60 1.63 -0.20 -2.81
C GLY A 60 1.24 0.70 -3.98
N GLY A 61 0.62 1.84 -3.65
CA GLY A 61 0.16 2.82 -4.64
C GLY A 61 1.15 3.96 -4.93
N SER A 62 1.03 4.59 -6.09
CA SER A 62 1.79 5.81 -6.43
C SER A 62 1.18 7.07 -5.83
N GLY A 63 1.94 8.16 -5.74
CA GLY A 63 1.40 9.46 -5.37
C GLY A 63 0.47 10.06 -6.43
N GLY A 64 -0.55 10.80 -5.98
CA GLY A 64 -1.38 11.64 -6.84
C GLY A 64 -0.53 12.69 -7.57
N THR A 65 -1.01 13.17 -8.71
CA THR A 65 -0.35 14.22 -9.50
C THR A 65 -1.34 15.29 -9.89
N TYR A 66 -0.84 16.43 -10.35
CA TYR A 66 -1.72 17.45 -10.93
C TYR A 66 -2.47 16.87 -12.14
N GLY A 67 -3.80 16.82 -12.02
CA GLY A 67 -4.70 16.32 -13.06
C GLY A 67 -5.11 14.85 -12.92
N PHE A 68 -4.37 14.02 -12.18
CA PHE A 68 -4.59 12.56 -12.16
C PHE A 68 -4.42 11.94 -10.76
N ASP A 69 -5.35 11.04 -10.43
CA ASP A 69 -5.21 10.15 -9.26
C ASP A 69 -4.00 9.24 -9.48
N GLY A 70 -3.38 8.77 -8.38
CA GLY A 70 -2.30 7.80 -8.43
C GLY A 70 -2.77 6.43 -8.94
N TYR A 71 -1.87 5.71 -9.57
CA TYR A 71 -2.04 4.31 -9.93
C TYR A 71 -2.03 3.42 -8.68
N ASP A 72 -3.11 2.65 -8.53
CA ASP A 72 -3.28 1.65 -7.48
C ASP A 72 -2.32 0.45 -7.72
N HIS A 73 -1.72 -0.11 -6.66
CA HIS A 73 -0.86 -1.31 -6.71
C HIS A 73 0.25 -1.31 -7.79
N ILE A 74 0.76 -0.13 -8.14
CA ILE A 74 1.82 0.01 -9.15
C ILE A 74 3.21 -0.34 -8.59
N GLY A 75 3.37 -0.29 -7.27
CA GLY A 75 4.62 -0.54 -6.56
C GLY A 75 5.47 0.72 -6.38
N MET A 76 6.77 0.50 -6.15
CA MET A 76 7.74 1.54 -5.84
C MET A 76 8.15 2.38 -7.07
N ILE A 77 8.49 3.65 -6.82
CA ILE A 77 8.74 4.66 -7.86
C ILE A 77 9.93 4.33 -8.78
N ASP A 78 10.95 3.66 -8.27
CA ASP A 78 12.16 3.26 -9.02
C ASP A 78 11.88 2.19 -10.08
N ALA A 79 10.88 1.35 -9.86
CA ALA A 79 10.40 0.42 -10.86
C ALA A 79 9.46 1.09 -11.87
N SER A 80 8.81 2.21 -11.52
CA SER A 80 7.86 2.95 -12.37
C SER A 80 6.83 2.03 -13.07
N GLY A 81 6.33 1.02 -12.34
CA GLY A 81 5.37 0.03 -12.85
C GLY A 81 5.98 -1.13 -13.66
N GLY A 82 7.31 -1.21 -13.78
CA GLY A 82 8.01 -2.30 -14.48
C GLY A 82 8.06 -3.64 -13.73
N VAL A 83 7.86 -3.63 -12.40
CA VAL A 83 7.76 -4.87 -11.61
C VAL A 83 6.31 -5.34 -11.63
N LEU A 84 6.08 -6.47 -12.30
CA LEU A 84 4.77 -7.11 -12.35
C LEU A 84 4.51 -7.89 -11.05
N SER A 85 3.24 -8.00 -10.66
CA SER A 85 2.84 -8.83 -9.53
C SER A 85 3.01 -10.31 -9.91
N GLN A 86 3.34 -11.15 -8.95
CA GLN A 86 3.43 -12.59 -9.17
C GLN A 86 2.04 -13.14 -9.54
N ASP A 87 1.99 -14.05 -10.50
CA ASP A 87 0.77 -14.81 -10.79
C ASP A 87 0.44 -15.72 -9.60
N TYR A 88 -0.82 -15.74 -9.18
CA TYR A 88 -1.22 -16.41 -7.94
C TYR A 88 -1.05 -17.93 -8.02
N GLU A 89 -1.37 -18.54 -9.16
CA GLU A 89 -1.20 -19.98 -9.34
C GLU A 89 0.30 -20.32 -9.40
N MET A 90 1.08 -19.49 -10.09
CA MET A 90 2.52 -19.69 -10.16
C MET A 90 3.20 -19.51 -8.81
N PHE A 91 2.75 -18.55 -8.00
CA PHE A 91 3.23 -18.31 -6.64
C PHE A 91 3.09 -19.56 -5.76
N GLU A 92 1.92 -20.22 -5.79
CA GLU A 92 1.69 -21.46 -5.05
C GLU A 92 2.42 -22.68 -5.65
N GLN A 93 2.62 -22.72 -6.97
CA GLN A 93 3.29 -23.84 -7.64
C GLN A 93 4.82 -23.79 -7.45
N GLN A 94 5.41 -22.60 -7.44
CA GLN A 94 6.86 -22.43 -7.34
C GLN A 94 7.35 -22.67 -5.92
N ASP A 95 6.68 -22.07 -4.93
CA ASP A 95 7.11 -22.05 -3.54
C ASP A 95 6.04 -22.65 -2.64
N PRO A 96 6.39 -23.19 -1.44
CA PRO A 96 5.43 -23.84 -0.55
C PRO A 96 4.62 -22.77 0.20
N HIS A 97 3.87 -21.99 -0.54
CA HIS A 97 2.93 -20.97 -0.09
C HIS A 97 1.51 -21.36 -0.49
N LEU A 98 0.52 -20.93 0.27
CA LEU A 98 -0.89 -20.99 -0.12
C LEU A 98 -1.49 -19.61 0.10
N LEU A 99 -2.01 -19.00 -0.97
CA LEU A 99 -2.55 -17.64 -0.93
C LEU A 99 -3.97 -17.67 -0.37
N TRP A 100 -4.22 -16.83 0.63
CA TRP A 100 -5.55 -16.69 1.25
C TRP A 100 -6.22 -15.39 0.82
N LYS A 101 -5.44 -14.31 0.71
CA LYS A 101 -5.95 -12.98 0.39
C LYS A 101 -4.93 -12.19 -0.42
N HIS A 102 -5.41 -11.49 -1.44
CA HIS A 102 -4.68 -10.41 -2.10
C HIS A 102 -5.68 -9.41 -2.69
N GLU A 103 -5.91 -8.31 -1.98
CA GLU A 103 -6.96 -7.33 -2.30
C GLU A 103 -6.45 -5.90 -2.15
N TYR A 104 -7.12 -4.95 -2.81
CA TYR A 104 -6.89 -3.54 -2.51
C TYR A 104 -7.24 -3.22 -1.07
N LEU A 105 -6.41 -2.38 -0.44
CA LEU A 105 -6.66 -1.94 0.93
C LEU A 105 -7.48 -0.65 0.92
N THR A 106 -8.77 -0.75 1.27
CA THR A 106 -9.66 0.41 1.48
C THR A 106 -9.01 1.45 2.39
N ASP A 107 -9.16 2.73 2.03
CA ASP A 107 -8.63 3.87 2.80
C ASP A 107 -7.09 3.95 2.90
N SER A 108 -6.35 3.13 2.15
CA SER A 108 -4.88 3.15 2.17
C SER A 108 -4.26 4.37 1.48
N ALA A 109 -4.97 4.95 0.52
CA ALA A 109 -4.48 6.06 -0.29
C ALA A 109 -4.66 7.41 0.40
N GLY A 110 -3.63 8.24 0.34
CA GLY A 110 -3.68 9.61 0.82
C GLY A 110 -4.76 10.42 0.09
N ALA A 111 -5.61 11.08 0.87
CA ALA A 111 -6.68 11.91 0.34
C ALA A 111 -6.12 13.16 -0.34
N GLY A 112 -6.69 13.54 -1.47
CA GLY A 112 -6.34 14.79 -2.16
C GLY A 112 -7.41 15.15 -3.16
N ARG A 113 -7.32 16.35 -3.77
CA ARG A 113 -8.11 16.65 -4.97
C ARG A 113 -7.92 15.53 -6.00
N TRP A 114 -6.68 15.09 -6.13
CA TRP A 114 -6.30 13.84 -6.75
C TRP A 114 -5.78 12.87 -5.67
N ARG A 115 -6.44 11.71 -5.55
CA ARG A 115 -6.13 10.69 -4.54
C ARG A 115 -4.80 10.03 -4.88
N GLY A 116 -4.03 9.60 -3.88
CA GLY A 116 -2.94 8.64 -4.11
C GLY A 116 -3.46 7.32 -4.67
N GLY A 117 -2.60 6.42 -5.12
CA GLY A 117 -2.95 5.05 -5.47
C GLY A 117 -3.19 4.22 -4.22
N LEU A 118 -4.06 3.23 -4.30
CA LEU A 118 -4.28 2.25 -3.24
C LEU A 118 -3.09 1.32 -3.09
N GLY A 119 -2.87 0.94 -1.86
CA GLY A 119 -2.07 -0.21 -1.50
C GLY A 119 -2.88 -1.50 -1.50
N VAL A 120 -2.29 -2.57 -0.96
CA VAL A 120 -2.88 -3.91 -0.92
C VAL A 120 -2.67 -4.58 0.43
N GLU A 121 -3.59 -5.49 0.74
CA GLU A 121 -3.48 -6.42 1.84
C GLU A 121 -3.28 -7.82 1.29
N THR A 122 -2.27 -8.53 1.80
CA THR A 122 -1.87 -9.86 1.34
C THR A 122 -1.73 -10.81 2.51
N GLU A 123 -2.39 -11.97 2.43
CA GLU A 123 -2.28 -13.04 3.41
C GLU A 123 -1.97 -14.37 2.73
N PHE A 124 -0.95 -15.08 3.21
CA PHE A 124 -0.64 -16.44 2.75
C PHE A 124 -0.05 -17.30 3.87
N SER A 125 -0.20 -18.62 3.80
CA SER A 125 0.51 -19.54 4.72
C SER A 125 1.90 -19.90 4.18
N LEU A 126 2.85 -20.01 5.11
CA LEU A 126 4.20 -20.50 4.87
C LEU A 126 4.25 -21.99 5.21
N ASP A 127 4.32 -22.84 4.20
CA ASP A 127 4.20 -24.30 4.35
C ASP A 127 5.49 -25.09 4.09
N GLY A 128 6.61 -24.37 3.96
CA GLY A 128 7.95 -24.94 3.86
C GLY A 128 8.52 -25.47 5.18
N GLU A 129 9.69 -26.09 5.10
CA GLU A 129 10.47 -26.54 6.26
C GLU A 129 11.76 -25.73 6.42
N ARG A 130 12.28 -25.66 7.65
CA ARG A 130 13.53 -24.96 8.00
C ARG A 130 13.55 -23.51 7.47
N MET A 131 12.43 -22.81 7.61
CA MET A 131 12.24 -21.51 7.00
C MET A 131 12.91 -20.39 7.78
N ASN A 132 13.40 -19.39 7.05
CA ASN A 132 13.80 -18.10 7.58
C ASN A 132 13.12 -16.99 6.79
N VAL A 133 12.71 -15.93 7.48
CA VAL A 133 12.15 -14.71 6.92
C VAL A 133 13.17 -13.60 7.07
N ILE A 134 13.42 -12.86 6.00
CA ILE A 134 14.19 -11.62 6.03
C ILE A 134 13.29 -10.50 5.56
N THR A 135 13.07 -9.51 6.42
CA THR A 135 12.37 -8.28 6.05
C THR A 135 13.35 -7.15 5.81
N PHE A 136 13.12 -6.39 4.76
CA PHE A 136 13.94 -5.25 4.37
C PHE A 136 13.09 -4.20 3.68
N GLY A 137 13.47 -2.94 3.78
CA GLY A 137 12.71 -1.85 3.20
C GLY A 137 12.41 -0.73 4.19
N ASP A 138 11.42 0.10 3.89
CA ASP A 138 10.97 1.23 4.70
C ASP A 138 9.45 1.46 4.52
N GLY A 139 8.88 2.43 5.22
CA GLY A 139 7.46 2.75 5.19
C GLY A 139 6.65 2.20 6.37
N ASP A 140 7.32 1.51 7.30
CA ASP A 140 6.78 1.09 8.60
C ASP A 140 6.74 2.23 9.63
N VAL A 141 7.48 3.33 9.38
CA VAL A 141 7.54 4.52 10.25
C VAL A 141 7.03 5.79 9.57
N GLU A 142 7.47 6.07 8.33
CA GLU A 142 7.05 7.25 7.57
C GLU A 142 6.21 6.82 6.36
N PRO A 143 4.95 7.28 6.23
CA PRO A 143 4.09 6.95 5.11
C PRO A 143 4.49 7.73 3.85
N ALA A 144 3.89 7.33 2.72
CA ALA A 144 3.96 8.10 1.49
C ALA A 144 3.33 9.49 1.70
N PHE A 145 4.12 10.56 1.50
CA PHE A 145 3.70 11.92 1.86
C PHE A 145 2.68 12.53 0.88
N GLY A 146 1.74 13.31 1.41
CA GLY A 146 0.84 14.14 0.62
C GLY A 146 1.50 15.44 0.14
N LEU A 147 0.96 16.05 -0.91
CA LEU A 147 1.50 17.27 -1.51
C LEU A 147 0.43 18.34 -1.73
N PHE A 148 0.78 19.60 -1.51
CA PHE A 148 -0.09 20.79 -1.71
C PHE A 148 -1.46 20.69 -1.00
N GLY A 149 -1.47 20.19 0.23
CA GLY A 149 -2.68 20.01 1.03
C GLY A 149 -3.29 18.61 0.93
N GLY A 150 -2.76 17.74 0.07
CA GLY A 150 -3.06 16.31 0.12
C GLY A 150 -2.53 15.68 1.41
N LYS A 151 -3.18 14.61 1.85
CA LYS A 151 -2.85 13.81 3.03
C LYS A 151 -1.89 12.68 2.67
N ASP A 152 -1.19 12.18 3.68
CA ASP A 152 -0.31 11.03 3.57
C ASP A 152 -1.10 9.73 3.35
N GLY A 153 -0.47 8.74 2.74
CA GLY A 153 -0.99 7.36 2.66
C GLY A 153 -0.84 6.60 3.98
N THR A 154 -1.18 5.31 3.97
CA THR A 154 -0.97 4.43 5.13
C THR A 154 0.45 3.88 5.22
N LEU A 155 0.82 3.42 6.41
CA LEU A 155 2.09 2.72 6.66
C LEU A 155 2.08 1.31 6.06
N ASN A 156 3.28 0.80 5.80
CA ASN A 156 3.51 -0.61 5.50
C ASN A 156 3.60 -1.42 6.79
N ILE A 157 3.10 -2.66 6.76
CA ILE A 157 3.17 -3.59 7.89
C ILE A 157 3.48 -4.98 7.36
N ILE A 158 4.36 -5.72 8.04
CA ILE A 158 4.53 -7.16 7.86
C ILE A 158 4.40 -7.83 9.23
N GLU A 159 3.51 -8.82 9.32
CA GLU A 159 3.32 -9.64 10.51
C GLU A 159 3.49 -11.12 10.17
N LEU A 160 4.11 -11.85 11.11
CA LEU A 160 4.12 -13.30 11.12
C LEU A 160 3.19 -13.77 12.23
N ARG A 161 2.06 -14.38 11.86
CA ARG A 161 1.09 -14.95 12.80
C ARG A 161 1.36 -16.44 12.92
N TYR A 162 1.96 -16.84 14.03
CA TYR A 162 2.44 -18.20 14.26
C TYR A 162 1.31 -19.18 14.63
N PRO A 163 1.50 -20.50 14.40
CA PRO A 163 0.50 -21.52 14.74
C PRO A 163 0.15 -21.61 16.23
N ASP A 164 1.01 -21.12 17.12
CA ASP A 164 0.75 -21.07 18.58
C ASP A 164 -0.11 -19.86 18.99
N GLY A 165 -0.56 -19.06 18.03
CA GLY A 165 -1.38 -17.87 18.23
C GLY A 165 -0.59 -16.59 18.53
N LYS A 166 0.75 -16.64 18.58
CA LYS A 166 1.56 -15.42 18.72
C LYS A 166 1.67 -14.68 17.40
N THR A 167 1.68 -13.35 17.46
CA THR A 167 1.98 -12.48 16.31
C THR A 167 3.31 -11.77 16.53
N HIS A 168 4.16 -11.76 15.52
CA HIS A 168 5.40 -10.99 15.47
C HIS A 168 5.31 -9.95 14.36
N VAL A 169 5.27 -8.67 14.72
CA VAL A 169 5.39 -7.56 13.76
C VAL A 169 6.86 -7.37 13.47
N THR A 170 7.26 -7.56 12.21
CA THR A 170 8.68 -7.51 11.83
C THR A 170 9.19 -6.07 11.78
N LEU A 171 10.47 -5.88 12.08
CA LEU A 171 11.15 -4.60 11.84
C LEU A 171 11.52 -4.44 10.36
N SER A 172 11.81 -3.21 9.95
CA SER A 172 12.22 -2.91 8.58
C SER A 172 13.54 -3.53 8.12
N LYS A 173 14.35 -4.09 9.03
CA LYS A 173 15.59 -4.82 8.73
C LYS A 173 15.77 -5.96 9.74
N GLU A 174 15.08 -7.07 9.52
CA GLU A 174 15.07 -8.19 10.47
C GLU A 174 15.31 -9.53 9.78
N LEU A 175 16.03 -10.42 10.48
CA LEU A 175 16.09 -11.85 10.17
C LEU A 175 15.32 -12.59 11.26
N VAL A 176 14.20 -13.20 10.90
CA VAL A 176 13.44 -14.11 11.76
C VAL A 176 13.79 -15.54 11.34
N ALA A 177 14.61 -16.20 12.14
CA ALA A 177 15.06 -17.56 11.88
C ALA A 177 14.10 -18.61 12.47
N GLY A 178 14.00 -19.78 11.82
CA GLY A 178 13.25 -20.91 12.35
C GLY A 178 11.73 -20.71 12.35
N VAL A 179 11.21 -20.02 11.33
CA VAL A 179 9.77 -19.77 11.17
C VAL A 179 9.03 -21.11 11.02
N PRO A 180 8.05 -21.43 11.90
CA PRO A 180 7.32 -22.68 11.85
C PRO A 180 6.46 -22.81 10.58
N LYS A 181 6.32 -24.05 10.10
CA LYS A 181 5.33 -24.41 9.09
C LYS A 181 3.92 -24.01 9.56
N GLY A 182 3.09 -23.49 8.65
CA GLY A 182 1.74 -23.02 8.93
C GLY A 182 1.68 -21.60 9.50
N THR A 183 2.81 -20.89 9.56
CA THR A 183 2.82 -19.46 9.91
C THR A 183 2.11 -18.69 8.82
N ILE A 184 1.21 -17.77 9.19
CA ILE A 184 0.55 -16.87 8.25
C ILE A 184 1.43 -15.63 8.10
N TRP A 185 1.81 -15.36 6.86
CA TRP A 185 2.33 -14.08 6.44
C TRP A 185 1.17 -13.12 6.24
N TYR A 186 1.17 -12.00 6.95
CA TYR A 186 0.28 -10.88 6.70
C TYR A 186 1.12 -9.69 6.27
N GLN A 187 0.71 -9.02 5.18
CA GLN A 187 1.36 -7.82 4.73
C GLN A 187 0.38 -6.78 4.22
N GLN A 188 0.56 -5.57 4.72
CA GLN A 188 -0.02 -4.36 4.18
C GLN A 188 1.08 -3.59 3.45
N ALA A 189 0.90 -3.41 2.14
CA ALA A 189 1.57 -2.34 1.41
C ALA A 189 0.65 -1.12 1.41
N GLY A 190 1.13 0.01 1.89
CA GLY A 190 0.38 1.26 2.00
C GLY A 190 0.08 1.91 0.65
N GLY A 191 -0.81 2.89 0.66
CA GLY A 191 -1.11 3.71 -0.51
C GLY A 191 -0.09 4.82 -0.73
N GLY A 192 -0.20 5.48 -1.88
CA GLY A 192 0.55 6.70 -2.16
C GLY A 192 -0.10 7.94 -1.52
N GLY A 193 0.63 9.04 -1.45
CA GLY A 193 0.11 10.30 -0.93
C GLY A 193 -0.87 11.00 -1.88
N GLY A 194 -1.76 11.82 -1.32
CA GLY A 194 -2.70 12.62 -2.09
C GLY A 194 -2.07 13.91 -2.63
N TYR A 195 -2.64 14.46 -3.70
CA TYR A 195 -2.23 15.74 -4.28
C TYR A 195 -3.37 16.76 -4.23
N GLY A 196 -3.08 17.94 -3.69
CA GLY A 196 -4.03 19.06 -3.62
C GLY A 196 -5.07 18.88 -2.51
N ASP A 197 -5.75 19.96 -2.16
CA ASP A 197 -6.79 19.97 -1.13
C ASP A 197 -7.92 18.94 -1.41
N PRO A 198 -8.12 17.93 -0.53
CA PRO A 198 -9.20 16.95 -0.62
C PRO A 198 -10.60 17.56 -0.75
N MET A 199 -10.85 18.74 -0.15
CA MET A 199 -12.15 19.40 -0.20
C MET A 199 -12.51 19.89 -1.61
N LEU A 200 -11.52 19.98 -2.50
CA LEU A 200 -11.70 20.31 -3.92
C LEU A 200 -11.93 19.08 -4.80
N ARG A 201 -11.90 17.85 -4.25
CA ARG A 201 -12.26 16.64 -5.01
C ARG A 201 -13.76 16.68 -5.36
N PRO A 202 -14.16 16.42 -6.62
CA PRO A 202 -15.57 16.33 -6.98
C PRO A 202 -16.30 15.26 -6.16
N ALA A 203 -17.49 15.57 -5.63
CA ALA A 203 -18.24 14.67 -4.76
C ALA A 203 -18.64 13.38 -5.49
N GLU A 204 -18.86 13.45 -6.80
CA GLU A 204 -19.18 12.31 -7.66
C GLU A 204 -18.00 11.34 -7.80
N LYS A 205 -16.76 11.85 -7.78
CA LYS A 205 -15.56 11.00 -7.74
C LYS A 205 -15.45 10.29 -6.40
N VAL A 206 -15.67 10.99 -5.30
CA VAL A 206 -15.69 10.38 -3.95
C VAL A 206 -16.79 9.32 -3.86
N LEU A 207 -17.98 9.58 -4.40
CA LEU A 207 -19.05 8.60 -4.45
C LEU A 207 -18.63 7.34 -5.25
N LYS A 208 -17.94 7.53 -6.37
CA LYS A 208 -17.40 6.40 -7.15
C LYS A 208 -16.36 5.63 -6.36
N ASP A 209 -15.48 6.31 -5.63
CA ASP A 209 -14.49 5.66 -4.77
C ASP A 209 -15.19 4.83 -3.67
N VAL A 210 -16.25 5.36 -3.06
CA VAL A 210 -17.07 4.64 -2.06
C VAL A 210 -17.78 3.42 -2.65
N LYS A 211 -18.38 3.56 -3.82
CA LYS A 211 -19.08 2.45 -4.49
C LYS A 211 -18.15 1.30 -4.89
N ASN A 212 -16.86 1.57 -5.06
CA ASN A 212 -15.85 0.56 -5.37
C ASN A 212 -15.05 0.14 -4.13
N GLU A 213 -15.48 0.53 -2.92
CA GLU A 213 -14.82 0.18 -1.66
C GLU A 213 -13.35 0.63 -1.59
N VAL A 214 -12.99 1.64 -2.39
CA VAL A 214 -11.67 2.27 -2.41
C VAL A 214 -11.54 3.23 -1.22
N VAL A 215 -12.63 3.93 -0.92
CA VAL A 215 -12.77 4.86 0.20
C VAL A 215 -13.99 4.45 1.02
N SER A 216 -13.91 4.41 2.34
CA SER A 216 -15.07 4.14 3.19
C SER A 216 -16.02 5.33 3.28
N LEU A 217 -17.26 5.08 3.72
CA LEU A 217 -18.22 6.16 4.01
C LEU A 217 -17.69 7.12 5.08
N GLU A 218 -16.94 6.61 6.05
CA GLU A 218 -16.30 7.41 7.10
C GLU A 218 -15.24 8.34 6.49
N LYS A 219 -14.29 7.81 5.71
CA LYS A 219 -13.26 8.62 5.05
C LYS A 219 -13.80 9.56 3.99
N ALA A 220 -14.88 9.21 3.28
CA ALA A 220 -15.57 10.14 2.39
C ALA A 220 -16.00 11.43 3.12
N ARG A 221 -16.52 11.28 4.35
CA ARG A 221 -16.95 12.40 5.19
C ARG A 221 -15.77 13.12 5.84
N GLU A 222 -14.84 12.39 6.43
CA GLU A 222 -13.72 12.95 7.21
C GLU A 222 -12.69 13.66 6.33
N ASP A 223 -12.30 13.01 5.24
CA ASP A 223 -11.17 13.47 4.44
C ASP A 223 -11.60 14.38 3.30
N TYR A 224 -12.75 14.12 2.68
CA TYR A 224 -13.22 14.88 1.51
C TYR A 224 -14.41 15.80 1.79
N GLY A 225 -14.96 15.75 3.01
CA GLY A 225 -16.13 16.53 3.39
C GLY A 225 -17.41 16.11 2.64
N VAL A 226 -17.46 14.91 2.06
CA VAL A 226 -18.58 14.42 1.25
C VAL A 226 -19.47 13.53 2.10
N VAL A 227 -20.75 13.88 2.19
CA VAL A 227 -21.73 13.11 2.95
C VAL A 227 -22.50 12.22 1.98
N ILE A 228 -22.44 10.90 2.19
CA ILE A 228 -23.11 9.90 1.36
C ILE A 228 -24.09 9.13 2.25
N ASP A 229 -25.32 8.96 1.76
CA ASP A 229 -26.31 8.13 2.43
C ASP A 229 -25.95 6.65 2.26
N PRO A 230 -25.82 5.87 3.35
CA PRO A 230 -25.33 4.50 3.31
C PRO A 230 -26.28 3.51 2.62
N VAL A 231 -27.57 3.86 2.49
CA VAL A 231 -28.58 2.96 1.93
C VAL A 231 -28.75 3.19 0.43
N SER A 232 -28.89 4.44 0.03
CA SER A 232 -29.11 4.83 -1.37
C SER A 232 -27.82 5.01 -2.15
N LEU A 233 -26.67 5.15 -1.48
CA LEU A 233 -25.38 5.49 -2.09
C LEU A 233 -25.51 6.71 -3.03
N ALA A 234 -26.13 7.76 -2.49
CA ALA A 234 -26.29 9.06 -3.10
C ALA A 234 -25.61 10.13 -2.23
N VAL A 235 -25.05 11.15 -2.88
CA VAL A 235 -24.45 12.30 -2.19
C VAL A 235 -25.57 13.18 -1.62
N ASP A 236 -25.47 13.52 -0.33
CA ASP A 236 -26.23 14.62 0.26
C ASP A 236 -25.51 15.94 -0.06
N GLU A 237 -25.93 16.59 -1.13
CA GLU A 237 -25.35 17.85 -1.62
C GLU A 237 -25.39 18.95 -0.55
N LYS A 238 -26.52 19.06 0.19
CA LYS A 238 -26.69 20.12 1.19
C LYS A 238 -25.75 19.88 2.37
N ALA A 239 -25.68 18.66 2.86
CA ALA A 239 -24.79 18.31 3.96
C ALA A 239 -23.31 18.40 3.54
N THR A 240 -22.98 18.03 2.31
CA THR A 240 -21.62 18.14 1.75
C THR A 240 -21.18 19.60 1.66
N VAL A 241 -22.00 20.48 1.10
CA VAL A 241 -21.71 21.93 1.04
C VAL A 241 -21.54 22.51 2.45
N ALA A 242 -22.44 22.16 3.37
CA ALA A 242 -22.37 22.65 4.74
C ALA A 242 -21.13 22.12 5.50
N LEU A 243 -20.70 20.89 5.24
CA LEU A 243 -19.53 20.29 5.88
C LEU A 243 -18.24 20.92 5.37
N ARG A 244 -18.09 21.05 4.05
CA ARG A 244 -16.92 21.72 3.44
C ARG A 244 -16.80 23.19 3.87
N ALA A 245 -17.92 23.91 3.98
CA ALA A 245 -17.90 25.30 4.46
C ALA A 245 -17.48 25.46 5.93
N LYS A 246 -17.59 24.41 6.75
CA LYS A 246 -17.11 24.42 8.15
C LYS A 246 -15.62 24.07 8.28
N GLN A 247 -15.06 23.41 7.28
CA GLN A 247 -13.68 22.91 7.27
C GLN A 247 -12.74 23.79 6.42
N ALA A 248 -13.28 24.73 5.66
CA ALA A 248 -12.56 25.80 4.96
C ALA A 248 -12.21 26.96 5.91
#